data_AF-A0A6G8ATH2-F1
#
_entry.id   AF-A0A6G8ATH2-F1
#
_cell.length_a   1.000
_cell.length_b   1.000
_cell.length_c   1.000
_cell.angle_alpha   90.00
_cell.angle_beta   90.00
_cell.angle_gamma   90.00
#
_symmetry.space_group_name_H-M   'P 1'
#
loop_
_entity.id
_entity.type
_entity.pdbx_description
1 polymer ?
#
loop_
_entity_poly.entity_id
_entity_poly.type
_entity_poly.pdbx_seq_one_letter_code
_entity_poly.pdbx_strand_id
1 'polypeptide(L)' 'MKDYLWIIVAGTFALVAFIYFIMTIATSSTLIKKLKKKKAHILLNVAVLIIGLANIGIGFYLLQDIRHQIEVFSKL' A
#
# COMPACT_ATOMS: atom_id res chain seq x y z
N MET A 1 -19.07 14.98 -8.18
CA MET A 1 -18.30 14.01 -9.00
C MET A 1 -16.80 14.28 -8.97
N LYS A 2 -16.32 15.53 -9.11
CA LYS A 2 -14.90 15.88 -8.94
C LYS A 2 -14.32 15.45 -7.59
N ASP A 3 -15.11 15.51 -6.52
CA ASP A 3 -14.70 15.09 -5.17
C ASP A 3 -14.45 13.59 -4.99
N TYR A 4 -14.77 12.74 -5.97
CA TYR A 4 -14.47 11.30 -5.91
C TYR A 4 -13.25 10.93 -6.76
N LEU A 5 -12.76 11.82 -7.62
CA LEU A 5 -11.61 11.55 -8.50
C LEU A 5 -10.35 11.21 -7.69
N TRP A 6 -10.10 11.89 -6.58
CA TRP A 6 -8.93 11.62 -5.74
C TRP A 6 -9.01 10.24 -5.07
N ILE A 7 -10.21 9.80 -4.66
CA ILE A 7 -10.43 8.45 -4.11
C ILE A 7 -10.15 7.41 -5.18
N ILE A 8 -10.59 7.65 -6.41
CA ILE A 8 -10.34 6.75 -7.55
C ILE A 8 -8.84 6.67 -7.84
N VAL A 9 -8.14 7.81 -7.87
CA VAL A 9 -6.70 7.86 -8.14
C VAL A 9 -5.92 7.16 -7.02
N ALA A 10 -6.15 7.53 -5.76
CA ALA A 10 -5.49 6.91 -4.61
C ALA A 10 -5.81 5.40 -4.51
N GLY A 11 -7.06 5.02 -4.77
CA GLY A 11 -7.51 3.63 -4.81
C GLY A 11 -6.82 2.82 -5.91
N THR A 12 -6.64 3.41 -7.10
CA THR A 12 -5.94 2.76 -8.21
C THR A 12 -4.47 2.51 -7.84
N PHE A 13 -3.77 3.51 -7.31
CA PHE A 13 -2.38 3.34 -6.87
C PHE A 13 -2.25 2.30 -5.77
N ALA A 14 -3.13 2.32 -4.77
CA ALA A 14 -3.15 1.34 -3.70
C ALA A 14 -3.41 -0.09 -4.22
N LEU A 15 -4.33 -0.25 -5.16
CA LEU A 15 -4.65 -1.55 -5.75
C LEU A 15 -3.48 -2.10 -6.57
N VAL A 16 -2.83 -1.26 -7.38
CA VAL A 16 -1.62 -1.64 -8.14
C VAL A 16 -0.48 -2.02 -7.19
N ALA A 17 -0.23 -1.21 -6.16
CA ALA A 17 0.79 -1.51 -5.15
C ALA A 17 0.49 -2.84 -4.42
N PHE A 18 -0.77 -3.09 -4.09
CA PHE A 18 -1.19 -4.32 -3.44
C PHE A 18 -0.99 -5.55 -4.31
N ILE A 19 -1.38 -5.49 -5.59
CA ILE A 19 -1.15 -6.57 -6.56
C ILE A 19 0.35 -6.83 -6.71
N TYR A 20 1.17 -5.79 -6.82
CA TYR A 20 2.63 -5.92 -6.88
C TYR A 20 3.21 -6.59 -5.62
N PHE A 21 2.70 -6.25 -4.44
CA PHE A 21 3.10 -6.88 -3.18
C PHE A 21 2.76 -8.38 -3.15
N ILE A 22 1.55 -8.76 -3.58
CA ILE A 22 1.15 -10.18 -3.67
C ILE A 22 2.08 -10.94 -4.62
N MET A 23 2.35 -10.40 -5.81
CA MET A 23 3.24 -11.03 -6.78
C MET A 23 4.66 -11.19 -6.24
N THR A 24 5.16 -10.17 -5.53
CA THR A 24 6.47 -10.20 -4.88
C THR A 24 6.52 -11.29 -3.82
N ILE A 25 5.50 -11.41 -2.97
CA ILE A 25 5.47 -12.43 -1.91
C ILE A 25 5.33 -13.83 -2.48
N ALA A 26 4.49 -14.02 -3.50
CA ALA A 26 4.34 -15.31 -4.17
C ALA A 26 5.68 -15.76 -4.77
N THR A 27 6.34 -14.87 -5.52
CA THR A 27 7.63 -15.16 -6.17
C THR A 27 8.72 -15.40 -5.13
N SER A 28 8.87 -14.51 -4.15
CA SER A 28 9.89 -14.65 -3.10
C SER A 28 9.66 -15.90 -2.24
N SER A 29 8.41 -16.26 -1.94
CA SER A 29 8.09 -17.47 -1.16
C SER A 29 8.40 -18.75 -1.93
N THR A 30 8.14 -18.78 -3.24
CA THR A 30 8.54 -19.93 -4.08
C THR A 30 10.05 -20.05 -4.18
N LEU A 31 10.77 -18.93 -4.29
CA LEU A 31 12.23 -18.91 -4.34
C LEU A 31 12.86 -19.34 -3.01
N ILE A 32 12.34 -18.89 -1.87
CA ILE A 32 12.78 -19.33 -0.53
C ILE A 32 12.65 -20.84 -0.37
N LYS A 33 11.52 -21.41 -0.82
CA LYS A 33 11.29 -22.86 -0.80
C LYS A 33 12.29 -23.60 -1.70
N LYS A 34 12.50 -23.11 -2.94
CA LYS A 34 13.46 -23.71 -3.89
C LYS A 34 14.91 -23.68 -3.37
N LEU A 35 15.31 -22.58 -2.73
CA LEU A 35 16.67 -22.38 -2.22
C LEU A 35 16.88 -22.92 -0.80
N LYS A 36 15.90 -23.62 -0.21
CA LYS A 36 15.95 -24.17 1.16
C LYS A 36 16.37 -23.13 2.21
N LYS A 37 16.00 -21.85 2.00
CA LYS A 37 16.32 -20.76 2.93
C LYS A 37 15.49 -20.89 4.21
N LYS A 38 16.00 -20.32 5.31
CA LYS A 38 15.33 -20.38 6.63
C LYS A 38 13.91 -19.80 6.55
N LYS A 39 12.98 -20.39 7.29
CA LYS A 39 11.57 -19.92 7.38
C LYS A 39 11.44 -18.46 7.85
N ALA A 40 12.46 -17.93 8.54
CA ALA A 40 12.54 -16.53 8.94
C ALA A 40 12.39 -15.56 7.74
N HIS A 41 12.86 -15.92 6.54
CA HIS A 41 12.68 -15.07 5.36
C HIS A 41 11.22 -14.96 4.90
N ILE A 42 10.41 -16.01 5.13
CA ILE A 42 8.96 -15.96 4.85
C ILE A 42 8.28 -15.00 5.83
N LEU A 43 8.65 -15.07 7.11
CA LEU A 43 8.14 -14.17 8.14
C LEU A 43 8.48 -12.72 7.82
N LEU A 44 9.71 -12.47 7.34
CA LEU A 44 10.17 -11.14 6.92
C LEU A 44 9.36 -10.61 5.74
N ASN A 45 9.07 -11.44 4.73
CA ASN A 45 8.19 -11.05 3.61
C ASN A 45 6.78 -10.68 4.07
N VAL A 46 6.20 -11.43 5.02
CA VAL A 46 4.88 -11.13 5.58
C VAL A 46 4.91 -9.84 6.41
N ALA A 47 5.95 -9.62 7.20
CA ALA A 47 6.12 -8.37 7.94
C ALA A 47 6.19 -7.15 7.00
N VAL A 48 6.95 -7.28 5.91
CA VAL A 48 7.04 -6.24 4.86
C VAL A 48 5.68 -5.97 4.21
N LEU A 49 4.84 -7.00 4.00
CA LEU A 49 3.46 -6.82 3.51
C LEU A 49 2.63 -5.96 4.47
N ILE A 50 2.65 -6.32 5.76
CA ILE A 50 1.85 -5.64 6.77
C ILE A 50 2.27 -4.17 6.88
N ILE A 51 3.58 -3.91 6.88
CA ILE A 51 4.12 -2.54 6.87
C ILE A 51 3.70 -1.80 5.59
N GLY A 52 3.76 -2.45 4.43
CA GLY A 52 3.30 -1.88 3.16
C GLY A 52 1.82 -1.49 3.18
N LEU A 53 0.95 -2.38 3.69
CA LEU A 53 -0.48 -2.12 3.85
C LEU A 53 -0.76 -0.98 4.83
N ALA A 54 -0.04 -0.93 5.96
CA ALA A 54 -0.15 0.16 6.91
C ALA A 54 0.24 1.50 6.27
N ASN A 55 1.32 1.52 5.48
CA ASN A 55 1.75 2.71 4.76
C ASN A 55 0.73 3.17 3.71
N ILE A 56 0.06 2.25 3.02
CA ILE A 56 -1.04 2.60 2.10
C ILE A 56 -2.17 3.29 2.89
N GLY A 57 -2.55 2.73 4.04
CA GLY A 57 -3.58 3.32 4.91
C GLY A 57 -3.20 4.71 5.43
N ILE A 58 -1.95 4.88 5.89
CA ILE A 58 -1.41 6.18 6.31
C ILE A 58 -1.39 7.17 5.14
N GLY A 59 -0.99 6.74 3.95
CA GLY A 59 -1.00 7.57 2.75
C GLY A 59 -2.40 8.09 2.41
N PHE A 60 -3.42 7.24 2.52
CA PHE A 60 -4.82 7.65 2.37
C PHE A 60 -5.24 8.68 3.41
N TYR A 61 -4.90 8.44 4.68
CA TYR A 61 -5.20 9.37 5.76
C TYR A 61 -4.58 10.75 5.51
N LEU A 62 -3.30 10.78 5.17
CA LEU A 62 -2.59 12.03 4.88
C LEU A 62 -3.17 12.77 3.67
N LEU A 63 -3.53 12.04 2.61
CA LEU A 63 -4.17 12.64 1.44
C LEU A 63 -5.53 13.26 1.77
N GLN A 64 -6.32 12.58 2.60
CA GLN A 64 -7.60 13.11 3.07
C GLN A 64 -7.41 14.35 3.93
N ASP A 65 -6.43 14.35 4.83
CA ASP A 65 -6.12 15.49 5.69
C ASP A 65 -5.64 16.70 4.87
N ILE A 66 -4.71 16.51 3.93
CA ILE A 66 -4.26 17.55 3.00
C ILE A 66 -5.44 18.13 2.22
N ARG A 67 -6.33 17.28 1.71
CA ARG A 67 -7.53 17.74 1.00
C ARG A 67 -8.41 18.59 1.91
N HIS A 68 -8.63 18.15 3.14
CA HIS A 68 -9.44 18.89 4.10
C HIS A 68 -8.82 20.27 4.39
N GLN A 69 -7.50 20.33 4.59
CA GLN A 69 -6.79 21.59 4.80
C GLN A 69 -6.92 22.51 3.58
N ILE A 70 -6.72 22.02 2.35
CA ILE A 70 -6.89 22.82 1.13
C ILE A 70 -8.31 23.38 1.02
N GLU A 71 -9.34 22.57 1.33
CA GLU A 71 -10.73 23.01 1.26
C GLU A 71 -11.03 24.11 2.29
N VAL A 72 -10.55 23.95 3.53
CA VAL A 72 -10.67 24.95 4.60
C VAL A 72 -9.98 26.25 4.22
N PHE A 73 -8.74 26.20 3.73
CA PHE A 73 -8.00 27.39 3.30
C PHE A 73 -8.61 28.06 2.06
N SER A 74 -9.25 27.32 1.16
CA SER A 74 -9.88 27.91 -0.04
C SER A 74 -11.22 28.61 0.21
N LYS A 75 -11.86 28.33 1.36
CA LYS A 75 -13.12 28.96 1.78
C LYS A 75 -12.92 30.20 2.66
N LEU A 76 -11.67 30.50 3.01
CA LEU A 76 -11.21 31.70 3.71
C LEU A 76 -10.76 32.75 2.68
#